data_AF-A0A2S9JUQ3-F1
#
_entry.id   AF-A0A2S9JUQ3-F1
#
_cell.length_a   1.000
_cell.length_b   1.000
_cell.length_c   1.000
_cell.angle_alpha   90.00
_cell.angle_beta   90.00
_cell.angle_gamma   90.00
#
_symmetry.space_group_name_H-M   'P 1'
#
loop_
_entity.id
_entity.type
_entity.pdbx_description
1 polymer ?
#
loop_
_entity_poly.entity_id
_entity_poly.type
_entity_poly.pdbx_seq_one_letter_code
_entity_poly.pdbx_strand_id
1 'polypeptide(L)'
;MDQQKLPTRTFIPTHVGDARQNWYKTKKKPMLEKLDARIKAPESFIIRDIKAFIVDIEKLIEKSGNLAVYFGAATKGEPDVVLLFAGVKQWSNLPETYYILNTKGAFETITLEKAHALRNNYQNDTATLLHESTDDGYTETEYVFFDKETITEILGEFKYQAEKDRINSLKVQLISYADKATEGRFLRRGQVPKYLQRLSVMFTYVKDGKDTSFEEIDPDRYRSTREAQEGILDSGLNSGRPVPPPPPRNIDPVK
;
A
#
# COMPACT_ATOMS: atom_id res chain seq x y z
N MET A 1 3.09 -27.42 -16.34
CA MET A 1 3.59 -26.43 -15.38
C MET A 1 2.75 -25.18 -15.57
N ASP A 2 1.84 -24.89 -14.65
CA ASP A 2 1.04 -23.67 -14.70
C ASP A 2 1.98 -22.47 -14.60
N GLN A 3 2.12 -21.72 -15.70
CA GLN A 3 2.93 -20.51 -15.73
C GLN A 3 2.17 -19.39 -15.01
N GLN A 4 2.45 -19.20 -13.72
CA GLN A 4 2.00 -18.02 -12.99
C GLN A 4 2.50 -16.76 -13.72
N LYS A 5 1.57 -15.87 -14.11
CA LYS A 5 1.88 -14.60 -14.78
C LYS A 5 2.82 -13.75 -13.92
N LEU A 6 3.77 -13.06 -14.55
CA LEU A 6 4.72 -12.18 -13.87
C LEU A 6 3.98 -10.98 -13.23
N PRO A 7 4.36 -10.53 -12.02
CA PRO A 7 3.69 -9.44 -11.31
C PRO A 7 4.12 -8.06 -11.82
N THR A 8 3.93 -7.78 -13.12
CA THR A 8 4.52 -6.59 -13.77
C THR A 8 3.85 -5.27 -13.36
N ARG A 9 2.63 -5.28 -12.84
CA ARG A 9 1.87 -4.08 -12.46
C ARG A 9 1.98 -3.75 -10.97
N THR A 10 2.36 -4.73 -10.16
CA THR A 10 2.30 -4.60 -8.69
C THR A 10 3.68 -4.63 -8.05
N PHE A 11 4.69 -5.10 -8.78
CA PHE A 11 6.05 -5.18 -8.28
C PHE A 11 6.76 -3.81 -8.25
N ILE A 12 7.59 -3.64 -7.22
CA ILE A 12 8.48 -2.50 -7.01
C ILE A 12 9.90 -2.97 -6.66
N PRO A 13 10.94 -2.37 -7.26
CA PRO A 13 12.32 -2.62 -6.86
C PRO A 13 12.57 -2.25 -5.40
N THR A 14 13.42 -3.03 -4.73
CA THR A 14 13.80 -2.87 -3.32
C THR A 14 14.21 -1.43 -3.00
N HIS A 15 15.11 -0.84 -3.81
CA HIS A 15 15.57 0.53 -3.60
C HIS A 15 14.44 1.59 -3.65
N VAL A 16 13.37 1.35 -4.43
CA VAL A 16 12.21 2.23 -4.49
C VAL A 16 11.35 2.05 -3.24
N GLY A 17 11.08 0.80 -2.86
CA GLY A 17 10.35 0.47 -1.63
C GLY A 17 11.03 1.05 -0.39
N ASP A 18 12.34 0.87 -0.27
CA ASP A 18 13.17 1.37 0.83
C ASP A 18 13.14 2.91 0.89
N ALA A 19 13.26 3.59 -0.25
CA ALA A 19 13.19 5.05 -0.29
C ALA A 19 11.83 5.57 0.22
N ARG A 20 10.72 4.94 -0.21
CA ARG A 20 9.36 5.30 0.21
C ARG A 20 9.12 5.01 1.70
N GLN A 21 9.63 3.87 2.20
CA GLN A 21 9.53 3.52 3.61
C GLN A 21 10.40 4.44 4.48
N ASN A 22 11.62 4.74 4.05
CA ASN A 22 12.53 5.65 4.76
C ASN A 22 11.93 7.07 4.85
N TRP A 23 11.27 7.54 3.79
CA TRP A 23 10.56 8.81 3.84
C TRP A 23 9.44 8.80 4.88
N TYR A 24 8.62 7.75 4.89
CA TYR A 24 7.60 7.58 5.93
C TYR A 24 8.23 7.63 7.33
N LYS A 25 9.28 6.83 7.60
CA LYS A 25 9.92 6.73 8.90
C LYS A 25 10.56 8.04 9.38
N THR A 26 11.20 8.79 8.47
CA THR A 26 11.99 9.97 8.84
C THR A 26 11.23 11.28 8.76
N LYS A 27 10.13 11.34 7.99
CA LYS A 27 9.34 12.55 7.78
C LYS A 27 7.91 12.39 8.29
N LYS A 28 7.15 11.44 7.75
CA LYS A 28 5.70 11.34 7.98
C LYS A 28 5.35 10.80 9.38
N LYS A 29 5.99 9.73 9.82
CA LYS A 29 5.78 9.10 11.13
C LYS A 29 6.07 10.06 12.30
N PRO A 30 7.21 10.79 12.34
CA PRO A 30 7.45 11.78 13.39
C PRO A 30 6.43 12.91 13.42
N MET A 31 5.83 13.25 12.27
CA MET A 31 4.78 14.27 12.19
C MET A 31 3.48 13.73 12.76
N LEU A 32 3.08 12.50 12.41
CA LEU A 32 1.96 11.80 13.04
C LEU A 32 2.07 11.77 14.57
N GLU A 33 3.24 11.39 15.06
CA GLU A 33 3.50 11.27 16.50
C GLU A 33 3.58 12.62 17.22
N LYS A 34 3.96 13.71 16.52
CA LYS A 34 3.98 15.07 17.07
C LYS A 34 2.60 15.74 17.07
N LEU A 35 1.83 15.53 16.00
CA LEU A 35 0.53 16.16 15.80
C LEU A 35 -0.50 15.63 16.81
N ASP A 36 -0.33 14.38 17.23
CA ASP A 36 -1.12 13.81 18.30
C ASP A 36 -0.31 12.77 19.09
N ALA A 37 0.07 13.09 20.32
CA ALA A 37 0.75 12.16 21.23
C ALA A 37 -0.09 10.90 21.54
N ARG A 38 -1.37 10.89 21.17
CA ARG A 38 -2.29 9.74 21.26
C ARG A 38 -2.24 8.83 20.03
N ILE A 39 -1.55 9.20 18.95
CA ILE A 39 -1.36 8.36 17.76
C ILE A 39 0.05 7.78 17.81
N LYS A 40 0.15 6.44 17.86
CA LYS A 40 1.38 5.73 17.52
C LYS A 40 1.17 5.22 16.10
N ALA A 41 2.00 5.69 15.18
CA ALA A 41 1.87 5.23 13.81
C ALA A 41 2.68 3.94 13.66
N PRO A 42 2.04 2.77 13.42
CA PRO A 42 2.78 1.54 13.23
C PRO A 42 3.70 1.66 12.01
N GLU A 43 4.86 1.02 12.07
CA GLU A 43 5.74 0.93 10.89
C GLU A 43 5.26 -0.14 9.92
N SER A 44 4.70 -1.22 10.47
CA SER A 44 4.22 -2.34 9.70
C SER A 44 3.23 -3.19 10.49
N PHE A 45 2.41 -3.93 9.76
CA PHE A 45 1.58 -5.02 10.26
C PHE A 45 2.15 -6.32 9.70
N ILE A 46 2.20 -7.39 10.49
CA ILE A 46 2.73 -8.68 10.04
C ILE A 46 1.55 -9.58 9.74
N ILE A 47 1.49 -10.19 8.55
CA ILE A 47 0.55 -11.25 8.20
C ILE A 47 1.29 -12.58 8.30
N ARG A 48 0.96 -13.38 9.31
CA ARG A 48 1.66 -14.65 9.59
C ARG A 48 1.14 -15.81 8.76
N ASP A 49 -0.16 -15.87 8.54
CA ASP A 49 -0.78 -16.92 7.73
C ASP A 49 -1.16 -16.36 6.36
N ILE A 50 -0.25 -16.53 5.40
CA ILE A 50 -0.44 -16.06 4.01
C ILE A 50 -1.66 -16.75 3.38
N LYS A 51 -1.90 -18.03 3.67
CA LYS A 51 -2.98 -18.79 3.06
C LYS A 51 -4.34 -18.30 3.54
N ALA A 52 -4.49 -18.12 4.85
CA ALA A 52 -5.70 -17.55 5.43
C ALA A 52 -5.95 -16.14 4.90
N PHE A 53 -4.91 -15.30 4.86
CA PHE A 53 -5.01 -13.94 4.31
C PHE A 53 -5.49 -13.93 2.86
N ILE A 54 -4.91 -14.76 1.97
CA ILE A 54 -5.34 -14.84 0.57
C ILE A 54 -6.82 -15.24 0.48
N VAL A 55 -7.23 -16.28 1.22
CA VAL A 55 -8.62 -16.77 1.22
C VAL A 55 -9.59 -15.68 1.70
N ASP A 56 -9.22 -14.92 2.73
CA ASP A 56 -10.07 -13.85 3.26
C ASP A 56 -10.20 -12.68 2.27
N ILE A 57 -9.11 -12.29 1.60
CA ILE A 57 -9.18 -11.26 0.55
C ILE A 57 -9.99 -11.77 -0.65
N GLU A 58 -9.80 -13.01 -1.11
CA GLU A 58 -10.55 -13.59 -2.22
C GLU A 58 -12.07 -13.58 -1.94
N LYS A 59 -12.48 -14.00 -0.73
CA LYS A 59 -13.89 -13.93 -0.28
C LYS A 59 -14.39 -12.49 -0.27
N LEU A 60 -13.59 -11.57 0.25
CA LEU A 60 -13.95 -10.16 0.36
C LEU A 60 -14.17 -9.51 -1.01
N ILE A 61 -13.41 -9.90 -2.02
CA ILE A 61 -13.51 -9.34 -3.38
C ILE A 61 -14.38 -10.18 -4.34
N GLU A 62 -14.90 -11.33 -3.92
CA GLU A 62 -15.63 -12.27 -4.79
C GLU A 62 -16.76 -11.59 -5.59
N LYS A 63 -17.54 -10.73 -4.92
CA LYS A 63 -18.68 -10.02 -5.53
C LYS A 63 -18.30 -8.65 -6.09
N SER A 64 -17.27 -8.01 -5.53
CA SER A 64 -16.93 -6.63 -5.83
C SER A 64 -15.89 -6.50 -6.94
N GLY A 65 -15.04 -7.50 -7.11
CA GLY A 65 -13.90 -7.52 -8.01
C GLY A 65 -12.69 -6.71 -7.52
N ASN A 66 -12.88 -5.62 -6.78
CA ASN A 66 -11.79 -4.76 -6.32
C ASN A 66 -11.67 -4.72 -4.80
N LEU A 67 -10.49 -4.33 -4.32
CA LEU A 67 -10.16 -4.15 -2.91
C LEU A 67 -9.87 -2.68 -2.63
N ALA A 68 -10.35 -2.16 -1.50
CA ALA A 68 -9.90 -0.91 -0.92
C ALA A 68 -9.33 -1.17 0.48
N VAL A 69 -8.18 -0.56 0.76
CA VAL A 69 -7.55 -0.57 2.08
C VAL A 69 -7.67 0.83 2.66
N TYR A 70 -8.63 1.01 3.55
CA TYR A 70 -8.89 2.28 4.24
C TYR A 70 -7.98 2.42 5.44
N PHE A 71 -7.52 3.64 5.67
CA PHE A 71 -6.89 4.02 6.92
C PHE A 71 -7.97 4.35 7.95
N GLY A 72 -7.84 3.80 9.15
CA GLY A 72 -8.70 4.09 10.29
C GLY A 72 -7.88 4.54 11.50
N ALA A 73 -8.54 5.18 12.47
CA ALA A 73 -7.93 5.58 13.73
C ALA A 73 -8.90 5.30 14.90
N ALA A 74 -8.41 4.72 15.99
CA ALA A 74 -9.22 4.52 17.20
C ALA A 74 -9.40 5.84 17.98
N THR A 75 -10.53 6.00 18.69
CA THR A 75 -10.78 7.15 19.59
C THR A 75 -10.53 6.79 21.05
N LYS A 76 -9.77 7.66 21.75
CA LYS A 76 -9.40 7.65 23.19
C LYS A 76 -8.76 6.36 23.73
N GLY A 77 -7.47 6.44 24.06
CA GLY A 77 -6.76 5.44 24.87
C GLY A 77 -6.12 4.29 24.09
N GLU A 78 -6.46 4.15 22.81
CA GLU A 78 -5.82 3.22 21.88
C GLU A 78 -5.15 4.02 20.76
N PRO A 79 -3.81 4.17 20.76
CA PRO A 79 -3.12 4.57 19.55
C PRO A 79 -3.15 3.38 18.61
N ASP A 80 -3.54 3.56 17.36
CA ASP A 80 -2.83 3.06 16.18
C ASP A 80 -3.62 3.42 14.93
N VAL A 81 -2.93 3.90 13.88
CA VAL A 81 -3.50 3.85 12.53
C VAL A 81 -3.77 2.38 12.25
N VAL A 82 -5.00 2.02 11.88
CA VAL A 82 -5.39 0.65 11.54
C VAL A 82 -5.68 0.55 10.05
N LEU A 83 -5.53 -0.65 9.49
CA LEU A 83 -5.86 -0.93 8.10
C LEU A 83 -7.16 -1.73 8.03
N LEU A 84 -8.12 -1.18 7.28
CA LEU A 84 -9.44 -1.75 7.05
C LEU A 84 -9.56 -2.17 5.59
N PHE A 85 -9.64 -3.48 5.36
CA PHE A 85 -9.76 -4.08 4.06
C PHE A 85 -11.23 -4.24 3.70
N ALA A 86 -11.63 -3.79 2.52
CA ALA A 86 -13.02 -3.83 2.08
C ALA A 86 -13.14 -4.15 0.58
N GLY A 87 -14.12 -4.98 0.21
CA GLY A 87 -14.47 -5.22 -1.18
C GLY A 87 -15.31 -4.07 -1.74
N VAL A 88 -14.91 -3.49 -2.87
CA VAL A 88 -15.61 -2.35 -3.50
C VAL A 88 -15.84 -2.55 -5.00
N LYS A 89 -17.06 -2.31 -5.49
CA LYS A 89 -17.37 -2.46 -6.92
C LYS A 89 -16.74 -1.34 -7.76
N GLN A 90 -16.71 -0.14 -7.20
CA GLN A 90 -16.17 1.08 -7.82
C GLN A 90 -15.58 1.98 -6.74
N TRP A 91 -14.73 2.92 -7.17
CA TRP A 91 -14.02 3.86 -6.31
C TRP A 91 -14.94 4.64 -5.34
N SER A 92 -16.18 4.93 -5.72
CA SER A 92 -17.13 5.72 -4.93
C SER A 92 -18.10 4.89 -4.06
N ASN A 93 -18.04 3.55 -4.10
CA ASN A 93 -19.03 2.73 -3.42
C ASN A 93 -18.68 2.55 -1.94
N LEU A 94 -19.69 2.70 -1.06
CA LEU A 94 -19.56 2.32 0.34
C LEU A 94 -19.45 0.80 0.47
N PRO A 95 -18.43 0.27 1.16
CA PRO A 95 -18.31 -1.16 1.41
C PRO A 95 -19.41 -1.71 2.32
N GLU A 96 -19.83 -2.94 2.06
CA GLU A 96 -20.81 -3.68 2.88
C GLU A 96 -20.14 -4.54 3.97
N THR A 97 -18.83 -4.76 3.87
CA THR A 97 -18.07 -5.60 4.81
C THR A 97 -16.65 -5.08 4.92
N TYR A 98 -16.13 -5.11 6.15
CA TYR A 98 -14.75 -4.74 6.46
C TYR A 98 -14.06 -5.84 7.25
N TYR A 99 -12.78 -6.03 6.95
CA TYR A 99 -11.84 -6.77 7.75
C TYR A 99 -10.80 -5.81 8.32
N ILE A 100 -10.54 -5.90 9.62
CA ILE A 100 -9.43 -5.19 10.27
C ILE A 100 -8.22 -6.11 10.31
N LEU A 101 -7.05 -5.58 9.94
CA LEU A 101 -5.77 -6.24 10.23
C LEU A 101 -5.36 -5.92 11.66
N ASN A 102 -5.50 -6.89 12.55
CA ASN A 102 -5.16 -6.69 13.96
C ASN A 102 -3.65 -6.75 14.21
N THR A 103 -3.22 -6.35 15.41
CA THR A 103 -1.80 -6.35 15.83
C THR A 103 -1.16 -7.74 15.90
N LYS A 104 -1.97 -8.80 15.94
CA LYS A 104 -1.50 -10.20 15.89
C LYS A 104 -1.30 -10.71 14.47
N GLY A 105 -1.71 -9.94 13.46
CA GLY A 105 -1.58 -10.31 12.06
C GLY A 105 -2.72 -11.12 11.49
N ALA A 106 -3.87 -11.14 12.17
CA ALA A 106 -5.07 -11.82 11.71
C ALA A 106 -6.07 -10.82 11.14
N PHE A 107 -6.84 -11.32 10.18
CA PHE A 107 -7.97 -10.62 9.56
C PHE A 107 -9.23 -10.93 10.36
N GLU A 108 -9.81 -9.89 10.96
CA GLU A 108 -11.03 -10.03 11.74
C GLU A 108 -12.15 -9.23 11.09
N THR A 109 -13.32 -9.84 10.91
CA THR A 109 -14.51 -9.10 10.48
C THR A 109 -14.93 -8.15 11.60
N ILE A 110 -15.28 -6.91 11.23
CA ILE A 110 -15.82 -5.91 12.17
C ILE A 110 -17.18 -5.42 11.71
N THR A 111 -17.97 -4.87 12.64
CA THR A 111 -19.27 -4.28 12.29
C THR A 111 -19.08 -3.02 11.45
N LEU A 112 -20.08 -2.70 10.63
CA LEU A 112 -20.08 -1.49 9.79
C LEU A 112 -19.98 -0.23 10.63
N GLU A 113 -20.67 -0.17 11.77
CA GLU A 113 -20.63 0.98 12.68
C GLU A 113 -19.22 1.22 13.20
N LYS A 114 -18.52 0.15 13.61
CA LYS A 114 -17.14 0.22 14.08
C LYS A 114 -16.20 0.64 12.95
N ALA A 115 -16.35 0.06 11.75
CA ALA A 115 -15.55 0.43 10.60
C ALA A 115 -15.73 1.91 10.21
N HIS A 116 -16.97 2.39 10.18
CA HIS A 116 -17.29 3.78 9.87
C HIS A 116 -16.74 4.74 10.93
N ALA A 117 -16.86 4.40 12.22
CA ALA A 117 -16.27 5.19 13.30
C ALA A 117 -14.75 5.33 13.11
N LEU A 118 -14.04 4.22 12.90
CA LEU A 118 -12.59 4.21 12.68
C LEU A 118 -12.17 5.03 11.46
N ARG A 119 -12.90 4.89 10.33
CA ARG A 119 -12.64 5.68 9.11
C ARG A 119 -12.88 7.16 9.33
N ASN A 120 -14.00 7.53 9.95
CA ASN A 120 -14.37 8.93 10.20
C ASN A 120 -13.37 9.61 11.13
N ASN A 121 -12.90 8.91 12.17
CA ASN A 121 -11.86 9.43 13.06
C ASN A 121 -10.57 9.73 12.28
N TYR A 122 -10.15 8.82 11.39
CA TYR A 122 -8.99 9.07 10.55
C TYR A 122 -9.22 10.25 9.60
N GLN A 123 -10.35 10.28 8.88
CA GLN A 123 -10.65 11.31 7.89
C GLN A 123 -10.76 12.72 8.52
N ASN A 124 -11.46 12.86 9.63
CA ASN A 124 -11.74 14.17 10.22
C ASN A 124 -10.57 14.71 11.04
N ASP A 125 -9.88 13.83 11.79
CA ASP A 125 -8.85 14.26 12.73
C ASP A 125 -7.44 14.03 12.16
N THR A 126 -7.11 12.79 11.80
CA THR A 126 -5.72 12.42 11.44
C THR A 126 -5.33 12.92 10.04
N ALA A 127 -6.18 12.73 9.05
CA ALA A 127 -5.92 13.08 7.65
C ALA A 127 -5.84 14.60 7.46
N THR A 128 -6.70 15.37 8.14
CA THR A 128 -6.66 16.83 8.17
C THR A 128 -5.33 17.34 8.71
N LEU A 129 -4.90 16.85 9.88
CA LEU A 129 -3.63 17.23 10.49
C LEU A 129 -2.43 16.83 9.63
N LEU A 130 -2.46 15.63 9.03
CA LEU A 130 -1.42 15.17 8.12
C LEU A 130 -1.30 16.04 6.87
N HIS A 131 -2.43 16.45 6.30
CA HIS A 131 -2.49 17.34 5.14
C HIS A 131 -1.88 18.71 5.46
N GLU A 132 -2.28 19.33 6.56
CA GLU A 132 -1.75 20.64 7.01
C GLU A 132 -0.24 20.61 7.27
N SER A 133 0.30 19.42 7.58
CA SER A 133 1.70 19.24 7.88
C SER A 133 2.59 19.07 6.65
N THR A 134 2.02 18.76 5.47
CA THR A 134 2.78 18.54 4.24
C THR A 134 2.55 19.66 3.24
N ASP A 135 3.64 20.29 2.77
CA ASP A 135 3.61 21.35 1.75
C ASP A 135 3.25 20.85 0.33
N ASP A 136 2.68 19.65 0.19
CA ASP A 136 2.37 19.07 -1.11
C ASP A 136 1.03 19.56 -1.70
N GLY A 137 0.22 20.30 -0.93
CA GLY A 137 -1.02 20.93 -1.37
C GLY A 137 -2.13 19.94 -1.77
N TYR A 138 -2.00 18.65 -1.44
CA TYR A 138 -2.98 17.61 -1.75
C TYR A 138 -3.58 17.01 -0.48
N THR A 139 -4.89 16.77 -0.49
CA THR A 139 -5.56 16.07 0.62
C THR A 139 -4.93 14.71 0.85
N GLU A 140 -4.82 14.31 2.12
CA GLU A 140 -4.21 13.04 2.52
C GLU A 140 -4.96 11.83 1.93
N THR A 141 -4.28 10.69 1.79
CA THR A 141 -4.90 9.44 1.34
C THR A 141 -5.81 8.87 2.41
N GLU A 142 -7.09 8.68 2.05
CA GLU A 142 -8.08 8.01 2.88
C GLU A 142 -8.05 6.49 2.71
N TYR A 143 -7.70 6.02 1.51
CA TYR A 143 -7.55 4.61 1.18
C TYR A 143 -6.68 4.38 -0.05
N VAL A 144 -6.12 3.18 -0.13
CA VAL A 144 -5.47 2.65 -1.33
C VAL A 144 -6.44 1.69 -2.03
N PHE A 145 -6.70 1.91 -3.30
CA PHE A 145 -7.60 1.12 -4.12
C PHE A 145 -6.81 0.17 -5.01
N PHE A 146 -7.11 -1.11 -4.99
CA PHE A 146 -6.54 -2.12 -5.86
C PHE A 146 -7.65 -2.61 -6.79
N ASP A 147 -7.54 -2.30 -8.08
CA ASP A 147 -8.47 -2.88 -9.06
C ASP A 147 -8.32 -4.41 -9.15
N LYS A 148 -9.33 -5.05 -9.72
CA LYS A 148 -9.39 -6.51 -9.85
C LYS A 148 -8.10 -7.13 -10.38
N GLU A 149 -7.53 -6.55 -11.42
CA GLU A 149 -6.35 -7.13 -12.06
C GLU A 149 -5.12 -7.00 -11.15
N THR A 150 -4.99 -5.83 -10.51
CA THR A 150 -3.92 -5.51 -9.55
C THR A 150 -3.98 -6.42 -8.33
N ILE A 151 -5.14 -6.55 -7.69
CA ILE A 151 -5.25 -7.42 -6.51
C ILE A 151 -5.11 -8.90 -6.87
N THR A 152 -5.63 -9.34 -8.02
CA THR A 152 -5.45 -10.73 -8.49
C THR A 152 -3.98 -11.05 -8.73
N GLU A 153 -3.22 -10.11 -9.30
CA GLU A 153 -1.78 -10.27 -9.54
C GLU A 153 -1.00 -10.35 -8.22
N ILE A 154 -1.30 -9.48 -7.24
CA ILE A 154 -0.72 -9.52 -5.89
C ILE A 154 -0.97 -10.88 -5.22
N LEU A 155 -2.24 -11.31 -5.16
CA LEU A 155 -2.61 -12.57 -4.50
C LEU A 155 -2.00 -13.78 -5.20
N GLY A 156 -1.98 -13.78 -6.53
CA GLY A 156 -1.36 -14.85 -7.32
C GLY A 156 0.14 -14.96 -7.07
N GLU A 157 0.85 -13.83 -6.98
CA GLU A 157 2.28 -13.84 -6.66
C GLU A 157 2.53 -14.30 -5.22
N PHE A 158 1.75 -13.84 -4.24
CA PHE A 158 1.86 -14.31 -2.85
C PHE A 158 1.67 -15.82 -2.74
N LYS A 159 0.64 -16.34 -3.41
CA LYS A 159 0.37 -17.78 -3.47
C LYS A 159 1.56 -18.53 -4.08
N TYR A 160 2.05 -18.08 -5.22
CA TYR A 160 3.17 -18.72 -5.91
C TYR A 160 4.44 -18.77 -5.05
N GLN A 161 4.83 -17.64 -4.43
CA GLN A 161 6.04 -17.60 -3.61
C GLN A 161 5.88 -18.42 -2.32
N ALA A 162 4.69 -18.43 -1.71
CA ALA A 162 4.42 -19.26 -0.53
C ALA A 162 4.41 -20.76 -0.85
N GLU A 163 3.84 -21.18 -1.99
CA GLU A 163 3.82 -22.60 -2.42
C GLU A 163 5.20 -23.13 -2.76
N LYS A 164 6.13 -22.25 -3.16
CA LYS A 164 7.55 -22.58 -3.38
C LYS A 164 8.39 -22.51 -2.10
N ASP A 165 7.78 -22.29 -0.94
CA ASP A 165 8.46 -22.09 0.35
C ASP A 165 9.54 -21.00 0.30
N ARG A 166 9.33 -19.96 -0.51
CA ARG A 166 10.26 -18.84 -0.62
C ARG A 166 9.97 -17.74 0.41
N ILE A 167 8.75 -17.72 0.94
CA ILE A 167 8.29 -16.80 1.98
C ILE A 167 7.45 -17.57 2.98
N ASN A 168 7.44 -17.13 4.24
CA ASN A 168 6.60 -17.72 5.30
C ASN A 168 5.62 -16.73 5.93
N SER A 169 5.79 -15.43 5.68
CA SER A 169 4.88 -14.38 6.11
C SER A 169 5.00 -13.15 5.21
N LEU A 170 4.08 -12.21 5.38
CA LEU A 170 4.10 -10.91 4.71
C LEU A 170 4.14 -9.79 5.75
N LYS A 171 4.65 -8.63 5.37
CA LYS A 171 4.45 -7.38 6.10
C LYS A 171 3.67 -6.40 5.24
N VAL A 172 2.68 -5.74 5.84
CA VAL A 172 2.07 -4.55 5.29
C VAL A 172 2.79 -3.36 5.89
N GLN A 173 3.64 -2.69 5.12
CA GLN A 173 4.41 -1.53 5.54
C GLN A 173 3.66 -0.25 5.17
N LEU A 174 3.63 0.71 6.09
CA LEU A 174 3.21 2.06 5.75
C LEU A 174 4.35 2.75 5.00
N ILE A 175 4.02 3.30 3.85
CA ILE A 175 4.95 4.02 2.99
C ILE A 175 4.39 5.39 2.66
N SER A 176 5.27 6.28 2.24
CA SER A 176 4.89 7.58 1.71
C SER A 176 5.84 7.97 0.59
N TYR A 177 5.61 9.11 -0.05
CA TYR A 177 6.45 9.67 -1.09
C TYR A 177 6.35 9.00 -2.47
N ALA A 178 5.79 9.70 -3.45
CA ALA A 178 5.96 9.36 -4.86
C ALA A 178 6.10 10.60 -5.72
N ASP A 179 6.70 10.44 -6.89
CA ASP A 179 6.73 11.51 -7.88
C ASP A 179 5.31 11.70 -8.44
N LYS A 180 4.88 12.95 -8.43
CA LYS A 180 3.53 13.33 -8.86
C LYS A 180 3.29 13.09 -10.34
N ALA A 181 4.32 13.14 -11.18
CA ALA A 181 4.23 12.85 -12.61
C ALA A 181 3.86 11.39 -12.91
N THR A 182 4.05 10.52 -11.91
CA THR A 182 3.87 9.07 -12.03
C THR A 182 2.44 8.66 -11.74
N GLU A 183 1.69 9.50 -11.03
CA GLU A 183 0.30 9.28 -10.67
C GLU A 183 -0.58 9.63 -11.87
N GLY A 184 -1.13 8.61 -12.53
CA GLY A 184 -1.82 8.65 -13.84
C GLY A 184 -3.04 9.58 -14.02
N ARG A 185 -3.22 10.62 -13.20
CA ARG A 185 -4.31 11.62 -13.34
C ARG A 185 -3.90 13.08 -13.13
N PHE A 186 -2.64 13.43 -12.82
CA PHE A 186 -2.32 14.78 -12.33
C PHE A 186 -1.55 15.70 -13.30
N LEU A 187 -1.82 15.60 -14.60
CA LEU A 187 -1.34 16.53 -15.62
C LEU A 187 -2.18 17.83 -15.67
N ARG A 188 -2.10 18.71 -14.66
CA ARG A 188 -2.54 20.13 -14.81
C ARG A 188 -1.58 21.13 -14.15
N ARG A 189 -1.46 22.27 -14.83
CA ARG A 189 -0.41 23.32 -14.78
C ARG A 189 -0.23 24.06 -13.45
N GLY A 190 1.00 24.55 -13.23
CA GLY A 190 1.33 25.75 -12.42
C GLY A 190 2.01 25.43 -11.08
N GLN A 191 3.32 25.72 -10.98
CA GLN A 191 4.22 25.50 -9.82
C GLN A 191 3.68 24.54 -8.76
N VAL A 192 3.82 23.26 -9.09
CA VAL A 192 3.26 22.14 -8.35
C VAL A 192 4.39 21.40 -7.66
N PRO A 193 4.21 20.92 -6.41
CA PRO A 193 5.22 20.10 -5.75
C PRO A 193 5.56 18.88 -6.61
N LYS A 194 6.87 18.63 -6.73
CA LYS A 194 7.44 17.56 -7.56
C LYS A 194 7.07 16.16 -7.03
N TYR A 195 6.66 16.07 -5.77
CA TYR A 195 6.39 14.82 -5.06
C TYR A 195 5.08 14.90 -4.27
N LEU A 196 4.33 13.80 -4.23
CA LEU A 196 3.22 13.57 -3.31
C LEU A 196 3.74 12.92 -2.04
N GLN A 197 3.35 13.43 -0.87
CA GLN A 197 3.80 12.98 0.45
C GLN A 197 2.65 12.37 1.25
N ARG A 198 1.86 11.52 0.57
CA ARG A 198 0.66 10.88 1.11
C ARG A 198 0.96 9.49 1.65
N LEU A 199 0.12 8.99 2.55
CA LEU A 199 0.20 7.62 3.05
C LEU A 199 -0.25 6.61 1.99
N SER A 200 0.44 5.49 1.94
CA SER A 200 0.08 4.32 1.15
C SER A 200 0.56 3.06 1.87
N VAL A 201 0.25 1.89 1.29
CA VAL A 201 0.63 0.59 1.83
C VAL A 201 1.48 -0.18 0.82
N MET A 202 2.42 -0.93 1.34
CA MET A 202 3.31 -1.79 0.57
C MET A 202 3.35 -3.17 1.21
N PHE A 203 3.36 -4.22 0.40
CA PHE A 203 3.57 -5.57 0.90
C PHE A 203 5.03 -5.98 0.72
N THR A 204 5.63 -6.49 1.80
CA THR A 204 7.02 -6.94 1.82
C THR A 204 7.06 -8.41 2.21
N TYR A 205 7.91 -9.17 1.54
CA TYR A 205 8.11 -10.57 1.84
C TYR A 205 8.89 -10.76 3.13
N VAL A 206 8.54 -11.82 3.87
CA VAL A 206 9.29 -12.25 5.05
C VAL A 206 9.64 -13.72 4.90
N LYS A 207 10.92 -14.03 5.11
CA LYS A 207 11.45 -15.39 5.22
C LYS A 207 12.27 -15.49 6.50
N ASP A 208 12.02 -16.54 7.28
CA ASP A 208 12.72 -16.84 8.53
C ASP A 208 12.78 -15.66 9.51
N GLY A 209 11.69 -14.88 9.57
CA GLY A 209 11.54 -13.73 10.46
C GLY A 209 12.25 -12.45 10.01
N LYS A 210 12.87 -12.44 8.82
CA LYS A 210 13.56 -11.28 8.24
C LYS A 210 12.84 -10.78 7.00
N ASP A 211 12.86 -9.46 6.81
CA ASP A 211 12.40 -8.85 5.57
C ASP A 211 13.30 -9.31 4.43
N THR A 212 12.71 -9.66 3.31
CA THR A 212 13.41 -10.11 2.11
C THR A 212 12.76 -9.46 0.88
N SER A 213 13.44 -9.54 -0.26
CA SER A 213 12.98 -8.93 -1.51
C SER A 213 12.66 -9.98 -2.58
N PHE A 214 11.92 -9.57 -3.60
CA PHE A 214 11.65 -10.43 -4.76
C PHE A 214 12.94 -10.87 -5.47
N GLU A 215 13.93 -9.97 -5.54
CA GLU A 215 15.25 -10.24 -6.10
C GLU A 215 16.01 -11.34 -5.34
N GLU A 216 15.88 -11.37 -4.01
CA GLU A 216 16.53 -12.37 -3.17
C GLU A 216 15.85 -13.74 -3.25
N ILE A 217 14.52 -13.77 -3.20
CA ILE A 217 13.78 -15.05 -3.11
C ILE A 217 13.57 -15.72 -4.47
N ASP A 218 13.59 -14.96 -5.56
CA ASP A 218 13.32 -15.46 -6.91
C ASP A 218 14.00 -14.60 -8.00
N PRO A 219 15.35 -14.62 -8.07
CA PRO A 219 16.14 -13.70 -8.90
C PRO A 219 15.83 -13.80 -10.40
N ASP A 220 15.56 -15.01 -10.92
CA ASP A 220 15.25 -15.21 -12.34
C ASP A 220 13.91 -14.58 -12.70
N ARG A 221 12.87 -14.84 -11.89
CA ARG A 221 11.55 -14.25 -12.09
C ARG A 221 11.54 -12.75 -11.86
N TYR A 222 12.33 -12.27 -10.90
CA TYR A 222 12.58 -10.85 -10.69
C TYR A 222 13.14 -10.20 -11.95
N ARG A 223 14.18 -10.78 -12.56
CA ARG A 223 14.76 -10.26 -13.81
C ARG A 223 13.74 -10.20 -14.94
N SER A 224 13.00 -11.29 -15.16
CA SER A 224 11.95 -11.30 -16.20
C SER A 224 10.82 -10.29 -15.90
N THR A 225 10.47 -10.09 -14.64
CA THR A 225 9.47 -9.08 -14.24
C THR A 225 9.98 -7.67 -14.50
N ARG A 226 11.26 -7.38 -14.17
CA ARG A 226 11.91 -6.10 -14.42
C ARG A 226 11.97 -5.79 -15.91
N GLU A 227 12.40 -6.74 -16.73
CA GLU A 227 12.42 -6.61 -18.19
C GLU A 227 11.01 -6.37 -18.75
N ALA A 228 10.01 -7.11 -18.28
CA ALA A 228 8.62 -6.93 -18.71
C ALA A 228 7.96 -5.63 -18.21
N GLN A 229 8.54 -4.99 -17.18
CA GLN A 229 8.13 -3.66 -16.71
C GLN A 229 8.68 -2.53 -17.57
N GLU A 230 9.73 -2.76 -18.38
CA GLU A 230 10.30 -1.77 -19.29
C GLU A 230 9.27 -1.42 -20.39
N GLY A 231 8.43 -0.40 -20.12
CA GLY A 231 7.35 0.04 -21.02
C GLY A 231 6.01 0.28 -20.33
N ILE A 232 5.84 -0.11 -19.06
CA ILE A 232 4.65 0.20 -18.26
C ILE A 232 4.82 1.62 -17.71
N LEU A 233 3.95 2.55 -18.13
CA LEU A 233 3.99 3.97 -17.75
C LEU A 233 3.06 4.33 -16.58
N ASP A 234 2.21 3.40 -16.16
CA ASP A 234 1.16 3.66 -15.18
C ASP A 234 1.63 3.33 -13.76
N SER A 235 1.83 4.37 -12.95
CA SER A 235 2.12 4.29 -11.52
C SER A 235 1.00 4.94 -10.71
N GLY A 236 0.81 4.50 -9.47
CA GLY A 236 -0.02 5.21 -8.51
C GLY A 236 0.04 4.61 -7.11
N LEU A 237 0.43 5.43 -6.14
CA LEU A 237 0.40 5.13 -4.71
C LEU A 237 -1.01 4.78 -4.23
N ASN A 238 -2.03 5.42 -4.81
CA ASN A 238 -3.42 5.24 -4.39
C ASN A 238 -4.16 4.18 -5.21
N SER A 239 -3.58 3.71 -6.32
CA SER A 239 -4.16 2.67 -7.18
C SER A 239 -3.57 1.28 -6.93
N GLY A 240 -2.73 1.14 -5.89
CA GLY A 240 -2.12 -0.15 -5.59
C GLY A 240 -1.19 -0.67 -6.69
N ARG A 241 -0.85 0.20 -7.67
CA ARG A 241 0.09 -0.04 -8.77
C ARG A 241 1.37 0.76 -8.50
N PRO A 242 2.21 0.30 -7.56
CA PRO A 242 3.32 1.10 -7.06
C PRO A 242 4.52 1.17 -8.01
N VAL A 243 4.43 0.61 -9.23
CA VAL A 243 5.52 0.52 -10.23
C VAL A 243 6.24 1.86 -10.31
N PRO A 244 7.58 1.93 -10.16
CA PRO A 244 8.27 3.19 -10.37
C PRO A 244 8.03 3.66 -11.82
N PRO A 245 7.82 4.96 -12.06
CA PRO A 245 7.80 5.45 -13.43
C PRO A 245 9.12 5.10 -14.13
N PRO A 246 9.16 5.11 -15.48
CA PRO A 246 10.44 5.19 -16.15
C PRO A 246 11.23 6.40 -15.63
N PRO A 247 12.56 6.30 -15.48
CA PRO A 247 13.37 7.46 -15.15
C PRO A 247 13.12 8.58 -16.16
N PRO A 248 13.15 9.86 -15.74
CA PRO A 248 12.90 10.98 -16.63
C PRO A 248 13.83 10.89 -17.84
N ARG A 249 13.26 10.93 -19.05
CA ARG A 249 14.04 11.08 -20.28
C ARG A 249 14.66 12.47 -20.23
N ASN A 250 15.97 12.52 -20.01
CA ASN A 250 16.83 13.69 -19.78
C ASN A 250 16.65 14.38 -18.43
N ILE A 251 17.59 14.11 -17.52
CA ILE A 251 18.10 15.15 -16.64
C ILE A 251 19.21 15.79 -17.46
N ASP A 252 18.96 16.97 -18.03
CA ASP A 252 20.09 17.82 -18.43
C ASP A 252 20.98 17.98 -17.19
N PRO A 253 22.28 17.66 -17.27
CA PRO A 253 23.18 17.88 -16.16
C PRO A 253 23.22 19.38 -15.94
N VAL A 254 22.60 19.83 -14.85
CA VAL A 254 22.66 21.23 -14.42
C VAL A 254 24.14 21.59 -14.29
N LYS A 255 24.58 22.54 -15.12
CA LYS A 255 25.83 23.30 -14.98
C LYS A 255 25.79 24.19 -13.76
#